data_AF-F9USH2-F1
#
_entry.id   AF-F9USH2-F1
#
_cell.length_a   1.000
_cell.length_b   1.000
_cell.length_c   1.000
_cell.angle_alpha   90.00
_cell.angle_beta   90.00
_cell.angle_gamma   90.00
#
_symmetry.space_group_name_H-M   'P 1'
#
loop_
_entity.id
_entity.type
_entity.pdbx_description
1 polymer ?
#
loop_
_entity_poly.entity_id
_entity_poly.type
_entity_poly.pdbx_seq_one_letter_code
_entity_poly.pdbx_strand_id
1 'polypeptide(L)'
;MKKFNFKTMLLLVLASCVFGVVVNVTTSLGPQTAITAQASKKLSQAQQIAKINAKLSKANRAAKNWIAYRESGYSYTARNGRCYGRYQLLRSYLHGNLSPVNQEKRANTYVASRYGSWVKAKRFWQHHHWY
;
A
#
# COMPACT_ATOMS: atom_id res chain seq x y z
N MET A 1 5.79 15.27 33.20
CA MET A 1 6.16 15.21 31.76
C MET A 1 4.91 15.58 30.95
N LYS A 2 4.99 16.71 30.23
CA LYS A 2 3.85 17.47 29.69
C LYS A 2 3.08 16.70 28.60
N LYS A 3 1.76 16.59 28.78
CA LYS A 3 0.79 16.18 27.75
C LYS A 3 0.39 17.42 26.97
N PHE A 4 0.62 17.46 25.66
CA PHE A 4 0.11 18.51 24.77
C PHE A 4 -0.96 17.94 23.84
N ASN A 5 -2.20 18.39 24.06
CA ASN A 5 -3.34 18.19 23.18
C ASN A 5 -3.53 19.49 22.39
N PHE A 6 -3.42 19.46 21.05
CA PHE A 6 -3.77 20.60 20.22
C PHE A 6 -5.02 20.25 19.40
N LYS A 7 -6.17 20.69 19.92
CA LYS A 7 -7.41 20.79 19.19
C LYS A 7 -7.36 22.04 18.30
N THR A 8 -8.01 21.91 17.13
CA THR A 8 -8.51 22.96 16.22
C THR A 8 -7.50 23.89 15.56
N MET A 9 -7.43 23.79 14.22
CA MET A 9 -7.60 24.99 13.39
C MET A 9 -8.20 24.62 12.02
N LEU A 10 -9.42 25.11 11.83
CA LEU A 10 -10.16 25.24 10.59
C LEU A 10 -9.35 26.07 9.59
N LEU A 11 -9.15 25.56 8.37
CA LEU A 11 -8.75 26.38 7.23
C LEU A 11 -9.64 26.02 6.03
N LEU A 12 -10.67 26.84 5.83
CA LEU A 12 -11.44 26.94 4.59
C LEU A 12 -10.53 27.55 3.53
N VAL A 13 -10.28 26.82 2.44
CA VAL A 13 -9.74 27.41 1.20
C VAL A 13 -10.72 27.07 0.09
N LEU A 14 -11.61 28.03 -0.17
CA LEU A 14 -12.37 28.12 -1.41
C LEU A 14 -11.39 28.62 -2.49
N ALA A 15 -10.97 27.72 -3.37
CA ALA A 15 -10.28 28.10 -4.60
C ALA A 15 -11.24 27.90 -5.77
N SER A 16 -12.06 28.92 -6.01
CA SER A 16 -12.80 29.11 -7.25
C SER A 16 -11.80 29.43 -8.37
N CYS A 17 -11.41 28.41 -9.15
CA CYS A 17 -10.75 28.62 -10.43
C CYS A 17 -11.82 28.87 -11.49
N VAL A 18 -12.05 30.15 -11.78
CA VAL A 18 -12.74 30.62 -12.98
C VAL A 18 -11.77 30.38 -14.14
N PHE A 19 -12.06 29.40 -14.99
CA PHE A 19 -11.33 29.26 -16.25
C PHE A 19 -12.08 30.03 -17.34
N GLY A 20 -11.41 31.05 -17.86
CA GLY A 20 -11.89 31.90 -18.94
C GLY A 20 -12.12 31.09 -20.22
N VAL A 21 -13.29 31.30 -20.82
CA VAL A 21 -13.59 30.91 -22.19
C VAL A 21 -13.56 32.18 -23.04
N VAL A 22 -12.52 32.30 -23.86
CA VAL A 22 -12.50 33.13 -25.08
C VAL A 22 -11.52 32.40 -25.99
N VAL A 23 -11.91 31.79 -27.12
CA VAL A 23 -12.28 32.33 -28.44
C VAL A 23 -12.63 31.10 -29.32
N ASN A 24 -13.30 31.06 -30.46
CA ASN A 24 -14.00 31.98 -31.36
C ASN A 24 -15.04 31.12 -32.11
N VAL A 25 -16.09 31.73 -32.63
CA VAL A 25 -17.18 31.09 -33.36
C VAL A 25 -16.71 30.47 -34.68
N THR A 26 -17.08 29.22 -34.93
CA THR A 26 -17.30 28.70 -36.29
C THR A 26 -18.47 27.74 -36.21
N THR A 27 -19.58 28.16 -36.80
CA THR A 27 -20.78 27.37 -37.00
C THR A 27 -20.49 26.19 -37.92
N SER A 28 -20.47 24.98 -37.36
CA SER A 28 -20.76 23.76 -38.12
C SER A 28 -21.70 22.89 -37.28
N LEU A 29 -22.96 22.79 -37.71
CA LEU A 29 -23.92 21.84 -37.17
C LEU A 29 -23.51 20.44 -37.60
N GLY A 30 -22.93 19.68 -36.68
CA GLY A 30 -22.66 18.25 -36.83
C GLY A 30 -22.74 17.60 -35.44
N PRO A 31 -23.31 16.39 -35.31
CA PRO A 31 -23.37 15.70 -34.02
C PRO A 31 -21.96 15.28 -33.60
N GLN A 32 -21.32 16.07 -32.74
CA GLN A 32 -19.99 15.79 -32.22
C GLN A 32 -20.12 14.82 -31.05
N THR A 33 -19.77 13.55 -31.32
CA THR A 33 -19.61 12.49 -30.33
C THR A 33 -18.61 12.95 -29.26
N ALA A 34 -19.07 13.15 -28.03
CA ALA A 34 -18.21 13.48 -26.90
C ALA A 34 -17.31 12.28 -26.57
N ILE A 35 -16.05 12.31 -27.00
CA ILE A 35 -15.03 11.35 -26.56
C ILE A 35 -14.65 11.75 -25.12
N THR A 36 -15.23 11.06 -24.13
CA THR A 36 -14.81 11.19 -22.74
C THR A 36 -13.45 10.52 -22.57
N ALA A 37 -12.39 11.30 -22.51
CA ALA A 37 -11.08 10.83 -22.09
C ALA A 37 -11.15 10.42 -20.61
N GLN A 38 -11.40 9.13 -20.35
CA GLN A 38 -11.34 8.53 -19.02
C GLN A 38 -9.87 8.42 -18.60
N ALA A 39 -9.35 9.48 -17.97
CA ALA A 39 -8.05 9.43 -17.31
C ALA A 39 -8.08 8.31 -16.26
N SER A 40 -7.38 7.20 -16.52
CA SER A 40 -7.31 6.08 -15.58
C SER A 40 -6.57 6.53 -14.32
N LYS A 41 -7.31 6.69 -13.21
CA LYS A 41 -6.75 7.11 -11.93
C LYS A 41 -5.85 6.00 -11.37
N LYS A 42 -4.53 6.18 -11.46
CA LYS A 42 -3.55 5.25 -10.87
C LYS A 42 -3.70 5.25 -9.35
N LEU A 43 -3.92 4.06 -8.77
CA LEU A 43 -4.03 3.90 -7.31
C LEU A 43 -2.72 4.28 -6.62
N SER A 44 -2.82 4.98 -5.48
CA SER A 44 -1.68 5.25 -4.61
C SER A 44 -1.10 3.96 -4.03
N GLN A 45 0.16 4.01 -3.57
CA GLN A 45 0.82 2.87 -2.94
C GLN A 45 0.01 2.33 -1.75
N ALA A 46 -0.47 3.20 -0.87
CA ALA A 46 -1.26 2.81 0.29
C ALA A 46 -2.56 2.10 -0.11
N GLN A 47 -3.25 2.58 -1.16
CA GLN A 47 -4.45 1.94 -1.69
C GLN A 47 -4.16 0.54 -2.25
N GLN A 48 -3.04 0.39 -2.95
CA GLN A 48 -2.62 -0.91 -3.48
C GLN A 48 -2.33 -1.91 -2.35
N ILE A 49 -1.61 -1.49 -1.30
CA ILE A 49 -1.31 -2.31 -0.13
C ILE A 49 -2.59 -2.69 0.62
N ALA A 50 -3.50 -1.73 0.82
CA ALA A 50 -4.80 -1.98 1.44
C ALA A 50 -5.58 -3.04 0.65
N LYS A 51 -5.63 -2.94 -0.69
CA LYS A 51 -6.30 -3.93 -1.55
C LYS A 51 -5.65 -5.32 -1.47
N ILE A 52 -4.31 -5.40 -1.40
CA ILE A 52 -3.59 -6.67 -1.21
C ILE A 52 -3.99 -7.33 0.11
N ASN A 53 -4.03 -6.56 1.19
CA ASN A 53 -4.31 -7.07 2.54
C ASN A 53 -5.79 -7.29 2.80
N ALA A 54 -6.70 -6.63 2.08
CA ALA A 54 -8.14 -6.85 2.17
C ALA A 54 -8.56 -8.29 1.87
N LYS A 55 -7.78 -9.02 1.04
CA LYS A 55 -8.00 -10.43 0.71
C LYS A 55 -7.75 -11.39 1.87
N LEU A 56 -7.05 -10.95 2.91
CA LEU A 56 -6.73 -11.78 4.08
C LEU A 56 -7.85 -11.68 5.11
N SER A 57 -8.15 -12.76 5.83
CA SER A 57 -9.02 -12.71 7.00
C SER A 57 -8.46 -11.77 8.09
N LYS A 58 -9.33 -11.30 9.00
CA LYS A 58 -8.92 -10.43 10.12
C LYS A 58 -7.79 -11.03 10.96
N ALA A 59 -7.88 -12.34 11.25
CA ALA A 59 -6.85 -13.07 11.99
C ALA A 59 -5.51 -13.12 11.23
N ASN A 60 -5.54 -13.38 9.92
CA ASN A 60 -4.32 -13.38 9.11
C ASN A 60 -3.69 -11.99 9.02
N ARG A 61 -4.47 -10.91 8.92
CA ARG A 61 -3.93 -9.54 8.96
C ARG A 61 -3.26 -9.21 10.30
N ALA A 62 -3.89 -9.62 11.42
CA ALA A 62 -3.32 -9.43 12.75
C ALA A 62 -2.00 -10.20 12.91
N ALA A 63 -1.96 -11.47 12.48
CA ALA A 63 -0.75 -12.29 12.51
C ALA A 63 0.36 -11.73 11.60
N LYS A 64 0.00 -11.26 10.39
CA LYS A 64 0.92 -10.59 9.47
C LYS A 64 1.55 -9.34 10.07
N ASN A 65 0.75 -8.48 10.70
CA ASN A 65 1.27 -7.30 11.40
C ASN A 65 2.20 -7.69 12.55
N TRP A 66 1.84 -8.71 13.32
CA TRP A 66 2.68 -9.20 14.41
C TRP A 66 4.05 -9.68 13.91
N ILE A 67 4.10 -10.45 12.82
CA ILE A 67 5.37 -10.87 12.20
C ILE A 67 6.15 -9.65 11.72
N ALA A 68 5.52 -8.73 10.98
CA ALA A 68 6.20 -7.53 10.48
C ALA A 68 6.86 -6.69 11.58
N TYR A 69 6.23 -6.62 12.76
CA TYR A 69 6.81 -5.95 13.92
C TYR A 69 8.07 -6.66 14.42
N ARG A 70 8.00 -7.99 14.58
CA ARG A 70 9.13 -8.80 15.09
C ARG A 70 10.31 -8.83 14.12
N GLU A 71 10.03 -8.90 12.83
CA GLU A 71 11.06 -9.00 11.79
C GLU A 71 11.79 -7.68 11.54
N SER A 72 11.08 -6.54 11.57
CA SER A 72 11.67 -5.27 11.09
C SER A 72 11.17 -4.01 11.80
N GLY A 73 10.32 -4.13 12.81
CA GLY A 73 9.62 -2.98 13.36
C GLY A 73 8.78 -2.26 12.31
N TYR A 74 8.21 -2.99 11.34
CA TYR A 74 7.38 -2.49 10.23
C TYR A 74 8.12 -1.81 9.06
N SER A 75 9.44 -1.72 9.08
CA SER A 75 10.21 -0.99 8.08
C SER A 75 10.32 -1.71 6.73
N TYR A 76 9.82 -1.09 5.66
CA TYR A 76 9.99 -1.59 4.29
C TYR A 76 11.42 -1.47 3.75
N THR A 77 12.33 -0.83 4.49
CA THR A 77 13.72 -0.59 4.09
C THR A 77 14.73 -1.24 5.03
N ALA A 78 14.28 -1.97 6.05
CA ALA A 78 15.15 -2.71 6.96
C ALA A 78 16.06 -3.69 6.20
N ARG A 79 17.31 -3.80 6.64
CA ARG A 79 18.35 -4.62 6.00
C ARG A 79 19.03 -5.47 7.06
N ASN A 80 19.09 -6.78 6.81
CA ASN A 80 19.83 -7.71 7.64
C ASN A 80 20.47 -8.80 6.75
N GLY A 81 21.78 -8.67 6.49
CA GLY A 81 22.50 -9.57 5.59
C GLY A 81 21.84 -9.71 4.21
N ARG A 82 21.38 -10.91 3.89
CA ARG A 82 20.70 -11.23 2.62
C ARG A 82 19.20 -10.90 2.60
N CYS A 83 18.63 -10.54 3.74
CA CYS A 83 17.21 -10.25 3.91
C CYS A 83 16.91 -8.75 3.78
N TYR A 84 15.70 -8.43 3.31
CA TYR A 84 15.26 -7.05 3.09
C TYR A 84 13.79 -6.83 3.42
N GLY A 85 13.53 -5.66 4.00
CA GLY A 85 12.21 -5.04 4.09
C GLY A 85 11.33 -5.56 5.23
N ARG A 86 10.03 -5.29 5.11
CA ARG A 86 9.08 -5.37 6.22
C ARG A 86 8.96 -6.77 6.84
N TYR A 87 9.18 -7.79 6.03
CA TYR A 87 9.05 -9.20 6.41
C TYR A 87 10.39 -9.94 6.35
N GLN A 88 11.50 -9.20 6.22
CA GLN A 88 12.86 -9.75 6.13
C GLN A 88 12.99 -10.95 5.17
N LEU A 89 12.35 -10.87 3.99
CA LEU A 89 12.49 -11.89 2.97
C LEU A 89 13.88 -11.82 2.33
N LEU A 90 14.42 -12.96 1.91
CA LEU A 90 15.62 -12.99 1.07
C LEU A 90 15.39 -12.11 -0.17
N ARG A 91 16.39 -11.29 -0.53
CA ARG A 91 16.32 -10.39 -1.69
C ARG A 91 15.97 -11.12 -2.99
N SER A 92 16.40 -12.38 -3.13
CA SER A 92 16.05 -13.23 -4.26
C SER A 92 14.53 -13.40 -4.39
N TYR A 93 13.78 -13.57 -3.30
CA TYR A 93 12.31 -13.70 -3.35
C TYR A 93 11.58 -12.42 -3.76
N LEU A 94 12.25 -11.27 -3.69
CA LEU A 94 11.69 -10.00 -4.15
C LEU A 94 11.89 -9.77 -5.65
N HIS A 95 12.61 -10.65 -6.36
CA HIS A 95 12.86 -10.58 -7.80
C HIS A 95 13.39 -9.19 -8.25
N GLY A 96 14.28 -8.59 -7.47
CA GLY A 96 14.84 -7.26 -7.74
C GLY A 96 13.91 -6.08 -7.46
N ASN A 97 12.61 -6.29 -7.24
CA ASN A 97 11.66 -5.24 -6.94
C ASN A 97 11.48 -5.07 -5.41
N LEU A 98 12.13 -4.06 -4.84
CA LEU A 98 12.10 -3.81 -3.39
C LEU A 98 10.91 -2.94 -2.94
N SER A 99 9.96 -2.61 -3.82
CA SER A 99 8.85 -1.74 -3.48
C SER A 99 7.96 -2.34 -2.36
N PRO A 100 7.37 -1.50 -1.48
CA PRO A 100 6.42 -1.95 -0.47
C PRO A 100 5.29 -2.83 -1.04
N VAL A 101 4.74 -2.47 -2.20
CA VAL A 101 3.69 -3.23 -2.88
C VAL A 101 4.17 -4.63 -3.25
N ASN A 102 5.39 -4.76 -3.78
CA ASN A 102 5.94 -6.07 -4.12
C ASN A 102 6.22 -6.89 -2.86
N GLN A 103 6.78 -6.29 -1.82
CA GLN A 103 7.01 -6.95 -0.54
C GLN A 103 5.71 -7.54 0.03
N GLU A 104 4.61 -6.79 0.00
CA GLU A 104 3.30 -7.25 0.47
C GLU A 104 2.77 -8.46 -0.32
N LYS A 105 2.95 -8.45 -1.66
CA LYS A 105 2.56 -9.57 -2.54
C LYS A 105 3.42 -10.80 -2.29
N ARG A 106 4.75 -10.64 -2.34
CA ARG A 106 5.71 -11.73 -2.20
C ARG A 106 5.65 -12.37 -0.82
N ALA A 107 5.46 -11.57 0.24
CA ALA A 107 5.24 -12.09 1.58
C ALA A 107 3.96 -12.92 1.70
N ASN A 108 2.84 -12.45 1.11
CA ASN A 108 1.61 -13.24 1.09
C ASN A 108 1.79 -14.58 0.35
N THR A 109 2.43 -14.56 -0.82
CA THR A 109 2.73 -15.78 -1.59
C THR A 109 3.63 -16.72 -0.81
N TYR A 110 4.74 -16.21 -0.26
CA TYR A 110 5.69 -16.98 0.55
C TYR A 110 5.01 -17.66 1.73
N VAL A 111 4.20 -16.92 2.49
CA VAL A 111 3.47 -17.45 3.64
C VAL A 111 2.44 -18.49 3.24
N ALA A 112 1.70 -18.26 2.16
CA ALA A 112 0.73 -19.22 1.65
C ALA A 112 1.42 -20.53 1.26
N SER A 113 2.55 -20.46 0.55
CA SER A 113 3.29 -21.66 0.11
C SER A 113 4.00 -22.39 1.25
N ARG A 114 4.67 -21.66 2.16
CA ARG A 114 5.50 -22.26 3.21
C ARG A 114 4.70 -22.69 4.45
N TYR A 115 3.76 -21.85 4.87
CA TYR A 115 3.05 -22.01 6.14
C TYR A 115 1.55 -22.26 5.95
N GLY A 116 1.01 -22.05 4.76
CA GLY A 116 -0.43 -22.09 4.46
C GLY A 116 -1.18 -20.83 4.89
N SER A 117 -0.87 -20.23 6.04
CA SER A 117 -1.50 -19.00 6.52
C SER A 117 -0.59 -18.16 7.41
N TRP A 118 -0.91 -16.88 7.55
CA TRP A 118 -0.20 -15.97 8.46
C TRP A 118 -0.34 -16.37 9.92
N VAL A 119 -1.49 -16.92 10.31
CA VAL A 119 -1.69 -17.48 11.66
C VAL A 119 -0.74 -18.65 11.91
N LYS A 120 -0.60 -19.57 10.94
CA LYS A 120 0.35 -20.69 11.04
C LYS A 120 1.80 -20.21 11.05
N ALA A 121 2.14 -19.22 10.21
CA ALA A 121 3.47 -18.59 10.22
C ALA A 121 3.81 -17.95 11.56
N LYS A 122 2.85 -17.28 12.20
CA LYS A 122 3.04 -16.70 13.54
C LYS A 122 3.30 -17.80 14.58
N ARG A 123 2.52 -18.88 14.55
CA ARG A 123 2.71 -20.01 15.48
C ARG A 123 4.09 -20.65 15.28
N PHE A 124 4.51 -20.83 14.04
CA PHE A 124 5.85 -21.30 13.70
C PHE A 124 6.93 -20.40 14.32
N TRP A 125 6.83 -19.09 14.10
CA TRP A 125 7.74 -18.10 14.67
C TRP A 125 7.81 -18.20 16.19
N GLN A 126 6.67 -18.32 16.88
CA GLN A 126 6.63 -18.39 18.33
C GLN A 126 7.37 -19.60 18.91
N HIS A 127 7.45 -20.70 18.16
CA HIS A 127 8.14 -21.91 18.58
C HIS A 127 9.63 -21.92 18.19
N HIS A 128 9.96 -21.40 17.01
CA HIS A 128 11.31 -21.49 16.45
C HIS A 128 12.13 -20.20 16.53
N HIS A 129 11.49 -19.08 16.80
CA HIS A 129 12.09 -17.73 16.87
C HIS A 129 12.71 -17.25 15.55
N TRP A 130 12.23 -17.76 14.40
CA TRP A 130 12.59 -17.28 13.05
C TRP A 130 11.42 -17.38 12.06
N TYR A 131 11.55 -16.70 10.91
CA TYR A 131 10.55 -16.54 9.84
C TYR A 131 11.06 -16.90 8.44
#